data_AF-A0A0J9W4R2-F1
#
_entry.id   AF-A0A0J9W4R2-F1
#
_cell.length_a   1.000
_cell.length_b   1.000
_cell.length_c   1.000
_cell.angle_alpha   90.00
_cell.angle_beta   90.00
_cell.angle_gamma   90.00
#
_symmetry.space_group_name_H-M   'P 1'
#
loop_
_entity.id
_entity.type
_entity.pdbx_description
1 polymer ?
#
loop_
_entity_poly.entity_id
_entity_poly.type
_entity_poly.pdbx_seq_one_letter_code
_entity_poly.pdbx_strand_id
1 'polypeptide(L)'
;MLIYNCDKVKKKNSIDGLYDKAQHETSDFHEGLCTTFKTIFEGHNNFNEGKYKNVCKVTLYYITDLISNNRNIVHGCKYLYNRLSDELIETVQNSTGHFTFYKTLLKEYCNIQDCLEIIKNNIEDFSKPVFENHKNLVELYNNLQKIHHSAKCDGAREFVHLYEDKLVECIGVTNDDFCDELDRFKQDYENVMRNKSCDDVPKHLPSIHGHNTLFSIIIPVSVTLFTSIVLFIMYKVII
;
A
#
# COMPACT_ATOMS: atom_id res chain seq x y z
N MET A 1 -6.67 5.39 -6.53
CA MET A 1 -7.28 6.17 -5.42
C MET A 1 -7.92 5.27 -4.34
N LEU A 2 -7.21 4.97 -3.25
CA LEU A 2 -7.68 4.12 -2.14
C LEU A 2 -7.90 4.92 -0.84
N ILE A 3 -8.82 5.86 -0.81
CA ILE A 3 -9.09 6.70 0.39
C ILE A 3 -9.55 5.81 1.57
N TYR A 4 -8.70 5.57 2.56
CA TYR A 4 -9.04 4.81 3.78
C TYR A 4 -9.90 5.66 4.73
N ASN A 5 -11.13 5.24 5.01
CA ASN A 5 -12.04 5.91 5.95
C ASN A 5 -12.67 4.85 6.90
N CYS A 6 -13.26 5.26 8.03
CA CYS A 6 -13.76 4.36 9.10
C CYS A 6 -14.69 3.21 8.65
N ASP A 7 -15.44 3.37 7.55
CA ASP A 7 -16.22 2.29 6.93
C ASP A 7 -15.38 1.10 6.45
N LYS A 8 -14.06 1.27 6.33
CA LYS A 8 -13.13 0.22 5.92
C LYS A 8 -12.61 -0.66 7.07
N VAL A 9 -12.75 -0.29 8.36
CA VAL A 9 -12.43 -1.21 9.49
C VAL A 9 -13.25 -2.51 9.34
N LYS A 10 -14.55 -2.36 9.04
CA LYS A 10 -15.46 -3.49 8.78
C LYS A 10 -15.08 -4.28 7.52
N LYS A 11 -14.55 -3.62 6.48
CA LYS A 11 -14.12 -4.27 5.23
C LYS A 11 -12.78 -5.00 5.37
N LYS A 12 -11.85 -4.48 6.17
CA LYS A 12 -10.57 -5.13 6.50
C LYS A 12 -10.78 -6.39 7.34
N ASN A 13 -11.55 -6.30 8.43
CA ASN A 13 -11.91 -7.48 9.24
C ASN A 13 -12.62 -8.57 8.41
N SER A 14 -13.31 -8.17 7.33
CA SER A 14 -13.93 -9.10 6.39
C SER A 14 -12.96 -9.71 5.38
N ILE A 15 -11.84 -9.06 5.04
CA ILE A 15 -10.84 -9.55 4.07
C ILE A 15 -9.82 -10.46 4.75
N ASP A 16 -9.41 -10.12 5.98
CA ASP A 16 -8.49 -10.93 6.78
C ASP A 16 -9.11 -12.31 7.05
N GLY A 17 -10.39 -12.36 7.44
CA GLY A 17 -11.11 -13.62 7.66
C GLY A 17 -11.30 -14.46 6.40
N LEU A 18 -11.32 -13.86 5.20
CA LEU A 18 -11.38 -14.62 3.94
C LEU A 18 -10.07 -15.37 3.67
N TYR A 19 -8.92 -14.75 3.98
CA TYR A 19 -7.63 -15.40 3.82
C TYR A 19 -7.49 -16.58 4.77
N ASP A 20 -7.79 -16.39 6.05
CA ASP A 20 -7.69 -17.45 7.05
C ASP A 20 -8.63 -18.63 6.71
N LYS A 21 -9.85 -18.35 6.23
CA LYS A 21 -10.77 -19.36 5.71
C LYS A 21 -10.14 -20.11 4.51
N ALA A 22 -9.64 -19.40 3.51
CA ALA A 22 -9.08 -19.98 2.29
C ALA A 22 -7.91 -20.95 2.55
N GLN A 23 -7.15 -20.78 3.64
CA GLN A 23 -6.08 -21.70 4.02
C GLN A 23 -6.59 -23.12 4.35
N HIS A 24 -7.80 -23.22 4.90
CA HIS A 24 -8.36 -24.47 5.42
C HIS A 24 -9.38 -25.14 4.50
N GLU A 25 -9.95 -24.43 3.53
CA GLU A 25 -10.97 -24.96 2.61
C GLU A 25 -10.44 -26.09 1.70
N THR A 26 -11.31 -27.01 1.24
CA THR A 26 -10.95 -28.10 0.29
C THR A 26 -12.06 -28.33 -0.74
N SER A 27 -11.69 -28.64 -2.00
CA SER A 27 -12.59 -28.61 -3.16
C SER A 27 -11.88 -29.24 -4.35
N ASP A 28 -12.43 -30.36 -4.79
CA ASP A 28 -11.95 -31.10 -5.96
C ASP A 28 -11.90 -30.22 -7.22
N PHE A 29 -12.81 -29.25 -7.32
CA PHE A 29 -12.83 -28.29 -8.42
C PHE A 29 -11.57 -27.43 -8.45
N HIS A 30 -11.25 -26.75 -7.33
CA HIS A 30 -10.05 -25.90 -7.25
C HIS A 30 -8.76 -26.73 -7.37
N GLU A 31 -8.74 -27.94 -6.81
CA GLU A 31 -7.58 -28.85 -6.95
C GLU A 31 -7.36 -29.31 -8.40
N GLY A 32 -8.44 -29.60 -9.13
CA GLY A 32 -8.39 -29.90 -10.56
C GLY A 32 -7.87 -28.73 -11.39
N LEU A 33 -8.32 -27.51 -11.09
CA LEU A 33 -7.81 -26.30 -11.73
C LEU A 33 -6.33 -26.07 -11.44
N CYS A 34 -5.89 -26.22 -10.19
CA CYS A 34 -4.48 -26.10 -9.83
C CYS A 34 -3.61 -27.14 -10.54
N THR A 35 -4.10 -28.36 -10.73
CA THR A 35 -3.38 -29.38 -11.52
C THR A 35 -3.23 -28.94 -12.97
N THR A 36 -4.27 -28.35 -13.56
CA THR A 36 -4.26 -27.84 -14.93
C THR A 36 -3.29 -26.66 -15.08
N PHE A 37 -3.38 -25.67 -14.21
CA PHE A 37 -2.56 -24.46 -14.25
C PHE A 37 -1.08 -24.73 -13.98
N LYS A 38 -0.75 -25.82 -13.28
CA LYS A 38 0.64 -26.19 -13.00
C LYS A 38 1.47 -26.26 -14.28
N THR A 39 0.90 -26.83 -15.34
CA THR A 39 1.57 -27.01 -16.65
C THR A 39 2.04 -25.70 -17.29
N ILE A 40 1.42 -24.56 -16.95
CA ILE A 40 1.79 -23.22 -17.42
C ILE A 40 3.12 -22.78 -16.78
N PHE A 41 3.43 -23.29 -15.58
CA PHE A 41 4.54 -22.84 -14.76
C PHE A 41 5.70 -23.84 -14.66
N GLU A 42 5.49 -25.10 -15.06
CA GLU A 42 6.49 -26.18 -14.99
C GLU A 42 7.75 -25.92 -15.85
N GLY A 43 7.69 -24.99 -16.81
CA GLY A 43 8.84 -24.58 -17.61
C GLY A 43 9.84 -23.64 -16.91
N HIS A 44 9.54 -23.18 -15.68
CA HIS A 44 10.44 -22.30 -14.92
C HIS A 44 11.50 -23.10 -14.16
N ASN A 45 12.77 -22.75 -14.35
CA ASN A 45 13.87 -23.26 -13.52
C ASN A 45 13.57 -22.99 -12.04
N ASN A 46 13.79 -24.00 -11.17
CA ASN A 46 13.63 -23.92 -9.72
C ASN A 46 12.19 -23.78 -9.18
N PHE A 47 11.20 -24.30 -9.89
CA PHE A 47 9.81 -24.35 -9.43
C PHE A 47 9.63 -25.27 -8.20
N ASN A 48 9.01 -24.76 -7.14
CA ASN A 48 8.67 -25.54 -5.95
C ASN A 48 7.19 -25.98 -5.97
N GLU A 49 6.95 -27.25 -6.27
CA GLU A 49 5.61 -27.83 -6.38
C GLU A 49 4.81 -27.78 -5.07
N GLY A 50 5.46 -28.00 -3.91
CA GLY A 50 4.78 -27.97 -2.62
C GLY A 50 4.23 -26.57 -2.30
N LYS A 51 5.03 -25.54 -2.56
CA LYS A 51 4.64 -24.13 -2.37
C LYS A 51 3.60 -23.71 -3.40
N TYR A 52 3.78 -24.10 -4.65
CA TYR A 52 2.80 -23.90 -5.71
C TYR A 52 1.41 -24.41 -5.31
N LYS A 53 1.32 -25.65 -4.81
CA LYS A 53 0.04 -26.26 -4.47
C LYS A 53 -0.72 -25.42 -3.45
N ASN A 54 -0.03 -24.91 -2.42
CA ASN A 54 -0.64 -24.05 -1.42
C ASN A 54 -1.05 -22.69 -1.99
N VAL A 55 -0.13 -22.01 -2.68
CA VAL A 55 -0.38 -20.70 -3.29
C VAL A 55 -1.55 -20.75 -4.26
N CYS A 56 -1.60 -21.77 -5.13
CA CYS A 56 -2.67 -21.94 -6.09
C CYS A 56 -4.01 -22.12 -5.37
N LYS A 57 -4.09 -23.10 -4.47
CA LYS A 57 -5.29 -23.41 -3.70
C LYS A 57 -5.83 -22.17 -2.99
N VAL A 58 -5.01 -21.52 -2.15
CA VAL A 58 -5.43 -20.35 -1.35
C VAL A 58 -5.89 -19.22 -2.27
N THR A 59 -5.19 -18.99 -3.38
CA THR A 59 -5.58 -17.95 -4.35
C THR A 59 -6.94 -18.21 -4.95
N LEU A 60 -7.20 -19.42 -5.44
CA LEU A 60 -8.47 -19.70 -6.11
C LEU A 60 -9.64 -19.57 -5.14
N TYR A 61 -9.53 -20.12 -3.93
CA TYR A 61 -10.58 -19.94 -2.90
C TYR A 61 -10.85 -18.50 -2.56
N TYR A 62 -9.78 -17.78 -2.26
CA TYR A 62 -9.89 -16.41 -1.83
C TYR A 62 -10.58 -15.56 -2.91
N ILE A 63 -10.21 -15.75 -4.18
CA ILE A 63 -10.77 -15.00 -5.29
C ILE A 63 -12.21 -15.42 -5.59
N THR A 64 -12.54 -16.72 -5.52
CA THR A 64 -13.93 -17.20 -5.58
C THR A 64 -14.79 -16.45 -4.57
N ASP A 65 -14.41 -16.48 -3.30
CA ASP A 65 -15.16 -15.83 -2.23
C ASP A 65 -15.20 -14.31 -2.40
N LEU A 66 -14.09 -13.68 -2.81
CA LEU A 66 -13.99 -12.24 -3.03
C LEU A 66 -15.00 -11.76 -4.10
N ILE A 67 -15.10 -12.51 -5.20
CA ILE A 67 -16.01 -12.22 -6.32
C ILE A 67 -17.45 -12.52 -5.93
N SER A 68 -17.74 -13.72 -5.41
CA SER A 68 -19.10 -14.13 -5.06
C SER A 68 -19.74 -13.24 -4.00
N ASN A 69 -18.94 -12.64 -3.12
CA ASN A 69 -19.42 -11.72 -2.09
C ASN A 69 -19.32 -10.24 -2.49
N ASN A 70 -19.07 -9.93 -3.77
CA ASN A 70 -18.95 -8.57 -4.32
C ASN A 70 -18.04 -7.67 -3.47
N ARG A 71 -16.91 -8.22 -3.01
CA ARG A 71 -15.93 -7.51 -2.19
C ARG A 71 -15.05 -6.62 -3.05
N ASN A 72 -14.27 -5.73 -2.42
CA ASN A 72 -13.37 -4.87 -3.16
C ASN A 72 -12.20 -5.68 -3.74
N ILE A 73 -12.24 -5.93 -5.05
CA ILE A 73 -11.32 -6.82 -5.75
C ILE A 73 -9.90 -6.26 -5.78
N VAL A 74 -9.76 -4.96 -6.06
CA VAL A 74 -8.47 -4.27 -6.03
C VAL A 74 -7.78 -4.46 -4.67
N HIS A 75 -8.52 -4.20 -3.59
CA HIS A 75 -7.99 -4.32 -2.23
C HIS A 75 -7.67 -5.78 -1.88
N GLY A 76 -8.59 -6.70 -2.17
CA GLY A 76 -8.42 -8.11 -1.84
C GLY A 76 -7.25 -8.77 -2.57
N CYS A 77 -7.07 -8.51 -3.87
CA CYS A 77 -5.93 -9.04 -4.62
C CYS A 77 -4.59 -8.49 -4.09
N LYS A 78 -4.52 -7.18 -3.80
CA LYS A 78 -3.31 -6.57 -3.21
C LYS A 78 -3.02 -7.15 -1.83
N TYR A 79 -4.04 -7.35 -1.01
CA TYR A 79 -3.92 -7.97 0.30
C TYR A 79 -3.39 -9.41 0.18
N LEU A 80 -4.03 -10.23 -0.64
CA LEU A 80 -3.66 -11.63 -0.85
C LEU A 80 -2.21 -11.78 -1.33
N TYR A 81 -1.80 -10.99 -2.31
CA TYR A 81 -0.41 -10.98 -2.80
C TYR A 81 0.59 -10.73 -1.67
N ASN A 82 0.34 -9.73 -0.82
CA ASN A 82 1.22 -9.42 0.31
C ASN A 82 1.23 -10.53 1.36
N ARG A 83 0.10 -11.21 1.60
CA ARG A 83 0.01 -12.35 2.53
C ARG A 83 0.76 -13.58 2.01
N LEU A 84 0.75 -13.82 0.71
CA LEU A 84 1.42 -14.95 0.07
C LEU A 84 2.86 -14.64 -0.36
N SER A 85 3.39 -13.44 -0.10
CA SER A 85 4.61 -12.97 -0.75
C SER A 85 5.82 -13.90 -0.56
N ASP A 86 6.05 -14.40 0.65
CA ASP A 86 7.15 -15.31 0.94
C ASP A 86 6.99 -16.64 0.19
N GLU A 87 5.79 -17.22 0.21
CA GLU A 87 5.51 -18.47 -0.51
C GLU A 87 5.57 -18.31 -2.03
N LEU A 88 5.12 -17.17 -2.54
CA LEU A 88 5.24 -16.81 -3.96
C LEU A 88 6.71 -16.72 -4.38
N ILE A 89 7.54 -16.08 -3.56
CA ILE A 89 8.99 -16.00 -3.78
C ILE A 89 9.62 -17.39 -3.78
N GLU A 90 9.27 -18.25 -2.82
CA GLU A 90 9.77 -19.62 -2.73
C GLU A 90 9.28 -20.53 -3.86
N THR A 91 8.09 -20.25 -4.42
CA THR A 91 7.50 -21.03 -5.53
C THR A 91 8.33 -20.90 -6.80
N VAL A 92 8.87 -19.71 -7.11
CA VAL A 92 9.63 -19.44 -8.35
C VAL A 92 11.07 -18.94 -8.12
N GLN A 93 11.55 -19.06 -6.88
CA GLN A 93 12.90 -18.79 -6.37
C GLN A 93 13.62 -17.55 -6.97
N ASN A 94 13.06 -16.35 -6.75
CA ASN A 94 13.69 -15.06 -7.10
C ASN A 94 13.96 -14.80 -8.60
N SER A 95 13.35 -15.53 -9.52
CA SER A 95 13.21 -15.02 -10.89
C SER A 95 12.36 -13.74 -10.89
N THR A 96 12.43 -12.95 -11.96
CA THR A 96 11.61 -11.75 -12.21
C THR A 96 10.08 -11.99 -12.17
N GLY A 97 9.62 -13.18 -11.77
CA GLY A 97 8.33 -13.78 -12.13
C GLY A 97 7.36 -14.15 -10.99
N HIS A 98 7.57 -13.84 -9.71
CA HIS A 98 6.56 -14.18 -8.68
C HIS A 98 5.29 -13.30 -8.78
N PHE A 99 5.44 -12.01 -9.07
CA PHE A 99 4.30 -11.13 -9.35
C PHE A 99 3.60 -11.51 -10.66
N THR A 100 4.38 -11.83 -11.70
CA THR A 100 3.85 -12.34 -12.98
C THR A 100 3.11 -13.65 -12.77
N PHE A 101 3.68 -14.59 -12.01
CA PHE A 101 3.05 -15.85 -11.62
C PHE A 101 1.69 -15.59 -10.96
N TYR A 102 1.64 -14.71 -9.97
CA TYR A 102 0.40 -14.36 -9.28
C TYR A 102 -0.65 -13.78 -10.24
N LYS A 103 -0.27 -12.82 -11.11
CA LYS A 103 -1.19 -12.25 -12.10
C LYS A 103 -1.67 -13.26 -13.13
N THR A 104 -0.78 -14.14 -13.62
CA THR A 104 -1.15 -15.22 -14.54
C THR A 104 -2.15 -16.15 -13.88
N LEU A 105 -1.90 -16.58 -12.64
CA LEU A 105 -2.82 -17.44 -11.90
C LEU A 105 -4.23 -16.82 -11.77
N LEU A 106 -4.31 -15.53 -11.42
CA LEU A 106 -5.60 -14.82 -11.38
C LEU A 106 -6.30 -14.79 -12.75
N LYS A 107 -5.53 -14.55 -13.82
CA LYS A 107 -6.05 -14.45 -15.19
C LYS A 107 -6.59 -15.79 -15.69
N GLU A 108 -5.84 -16.87 -15.49
CA GLU A 108 -6.24 -18.22 -15.90
C GLU A 108 -7.50 -18.69 -15.18
N TYR A 109 -7.56 -18.46 -13.86
CA TYR A 109 -8.76 -18.75 -13.09
C TYR A 109 -9.97 -17.97 -13.62
N CYS A 110 -9.81 -16.65 -13.83
CA CYS A 110 -10.92 -15.83 -14.30
C CYS A 110 -11.30 -16.03 -15.76
N ASN A 111 -10.42 -16.60 -16.57
CA ASN A 111 -10.76 -17.05 -17.91
C ASN A 111 -11.72 -18.25 -17.86
N ILE A 112 -11.56 -19.15 -16.89
CA ILE A 112 -12.44 -20.32 -16.71
C ILE A 112 -13.74 -19.95 -15.98
N GLN A 113 -13.71 -18.95 -15.10
CA GLN A 113 -14.86 -18.53 -14.28
C GLN A 113 -15.61 -17.31 -14.83
N ASP A 114 -15.37 -16.94 -16.09
CA ASP A 114 -16.01 -15.81 -16.76
C ASP A 114 -15.89 -14.47 -15.98
N CYS A 115 -14.79 -14.29 -15.23
CA CYS A 115 -14.48 -13.06 -14.50
C CYS A 115 -13.29 -12.29 -15.10
N LEU A 116 -12.89 -12.60 -16.33
CA LEU A 116 -11.70 -12.01 -16.94
C LEU A 116 -11.78 -10.46 -17.02
N GLU A 117 -12.93 -9.91 -17.39
CA GLU A 117 -13.14 -8.45 -17.46
C GLU A 117 -12.95 -7.77 -16.10
N ILE A 118 -13.23 -8.46 -15.00
CA ILE A 118 -12.99 -7.94 -13.66
C ILE A 118 -11.48 -7.77 -13.43
N ILE A 119 -10.67 -8.77 -13.78
CA ILE A 119 -9.21 -8.70 -13.62
C ILE A 119 -8.60 -7.66 -14.55
N LYS A 120 -9.02 -7.60 -15.83
CA LYS A 120 -8.52 -6.59 -16.77
C LYS A 120 -8.72 -5.17 -16.26
N ASN A 121 -9.97 -4.85 -15.90
CA ASN A 121 -10.34 -3.48 -15.51
C ASN A 121 -9.79 -3.03 -14.14
N ASN A 122 -9.41 -3.98 -13.27
CA ASN A 122 -9.06 -3.67 -11.89
C ASN A 122 -7.62 -4.02 -11.49
N ILE A 123 -6.94 -4.92 -12.21
CA ILE A 123 -5.67 -5.53 -11.76
C ILE A 123 -4.60 -5.53 -12.85
N GLU A 124 -4.96 -5.69 -14.13
CA GLU A 124 -3.98 -5.93 -15.21
C GLU A 124 -2.98 -4.79 -15.39
N ASP A 125 -3.38 -3.54 -15.21
CA ASP A 125 -2.51 -2.37 -15.35
C ASP A 125 -1.65 -2.08 -14.11
N PHE A 126 -1.90 -2.77 -13.00
CA PHE A 126 -1.12 -2.54 -11.78
C PHE A 126 0.24 -3.23 -11.83
N SER A 127 1.25 -2.45 -11.45
CA SER A 127 2.63 -2.88 -11.33
C SER A 127 2.88 -3.55 -9.99
N LYS A 128 4.02 -4.25 -9.90
CA LYS A 128 4.46 -4.90 -8.66
C LYS A 128 4.59 -3.90 -7.49
N PRO A 129 5.22 -2.72 -7.65
CA PRO A 129 5.28 -1.71 -6.58
C PRO A 129 3.90 -1.30 -6.05
N VAL A 130 2.88 -1.19 -6.91
CA VAL A 130 1.50 -0.85 -6.48
C VAL A 130 0.91 -1.91 -5.55
N PHE A 131 1.29 -3.17 -5.73
CA PHE A 131 0.90 -4.27 -4.85
C PHE A 131 1.70 -4.28 -3.55
N GLU A 132 3.02 -4.12 -3.62
CA GLU A 132 3.89 -4.11 -2.44
C GLU A 132 3.60 -2.93 -1.51
N ASN A 133 3.40 -1.73 -2.07
CA ASN A 133 3.09 -0.52 -1.31
C ASN A 133 1.75 -0.60 -0.58
N HIS A 134 0.85 -1.49 -1.01
CA HIS A 134 -0.40 -1.72 -0.33
C HIS A 134 -0.22 -2.16 1.13
N LYS A 135 0.77 -3.02 1.42
CA LYS A 135 1.06 -3.48 2.78
C LYS A 135 1.40 -2.30 3.70
N ASN A 136 2.23 -1.39 3.22
CA ASN A 136 2.65 -0.20 3.96
C ASN A 136 1.44 0.68 4.33
N LEU A 137 0.51 0.91 3.39
CA LEU A 137 -0.72 1.65 3.66
C LEU A 137 -1.62 0.95 4.70
N VAL A 138 -1.74 -0.38 4.62
CA VAL A 138 -2.51 -1.19 5.57
C VAL A 138 -1.89 -1.15 6.98
N GLU A 139 -0.57 -1.07 7.07
CA GLU A 139 0.18 -0.99 8.32
C GLU A 139 0.11 0.40 8.96
N LEU A 140 0.28 1.48 8.17
CA LEU A 140 0.03 2.85 8.62
C LEU A 140 -1.37 2.99 9.21
N TYR A 141 -2.37 2.45 8.51
CA TYR A 141 -3.74 2.41 9.02
C TYR A 141 -3.87 1.66 10.35
N ASN A 142 -3.26 0.48 10.47
CA ASN A 142 -3.28 -0.27 11.73
C ASN A 142 -2.68 0.50 12.88
N ASN A 143 -1.56 1.16 12.62
CA ASN A 143 -0.87 1.96 13.62
C ASN A 143 -1.73 3.16 14.02
N LEU A 144 -2.41 3.82 13.08
CA LEU A 144 -3.40 4.86 13.37
C LEU A 144 -4.54 4.34 14.27
N GLN A 145 -5.08 3.15 13.97
CA GLN A 145 -6.11 2.52 14.81
C GLN A 145 -5.60 2.19 16.23
N LYS A 146 -4.35 1.76 16.38
CA LYS A 146 -3.72 1.56 17.71
C LYS A 146 -3.65 2.88 18.48
N ILE A 147 -3.29 3.99 17.82
CA ILE A 147 -3.22 5.32 18.45
C ILE A 147 -4.60 5.76 18.94
N HIS A 148 -5.66 5.53 18.16
CA HIS A 148 -7.02 5.87 18.57
C HIS A 148 -7.46 5.13 19.84
N HIS A 149 -7.21 3.83 19.91
CA HIS A 149 -7.78 2.96 20.95
C HIS A 149 -6.87 2.73 22.16
N SER A 150 -5.58 3.09 22.08
CA SER A 150 -4.60 2.84 23.14
C SER A 150 -4.16 4.15 23.80
N ALA A 151 -3.94 4.13 25.12
CA ALA A 151 -3.22 5.20 25.80
C ALA A 151 -1.69 5.14 25.57
N LYS A 152 -1.18 4.02 25.04
CA LYS A 152 0.25 3.82 24.76
C LYS A 152 0.65 4.47 23.43
N CYS A 153 1.91 4.85 23.33
CA CYS A 153 2.48 5.54 22.18
C CYS A 153 3.15 4.62 21.15
N ASP A 154 3.13 3.31 21.35
CA ASP A 154 3.81 2.35 20.47
C ASP A 154 3.28 2.41 19.04
N GLY A 155 1.96 2.49 18.87
CA GLY A 155 1.35 2.70 17.54
C GLY A 155 1.77 4.02 16.90
N ALA A 156 1.99 5.08 17.69
CA ALA A 156 2.48 6.35 17.16
C ALA A 156 3.95 6.23 16.70
N ARG A 157 4.79 5.57 17.49
CA ARG A 157 6.21 5.35 17.16
C ARG A 157 6.36 4.48 15.90
N GLU A 158 5.60 3.39 15.81
CA GLU A 158 5.55 2.52 14.63
C GLU A 158 5.04 3.27 13.39
N PHE A 159 4.03 4.14 13.56
CA PHE A 159 3.52 4.98 12.47
C PHE A 159 4.61 5.93 11.95
N VAL A 160 5.26 6.69 12.82
CA VAL A 160 6.30 7.66 12.43
C VAL A 160 7.44 6.96 11.70
N HIS A 161 7.94 5.86 12.25
CA HIS A 161 9.02 5.10 11.64
C HIS A 161 8.67 4.62 10.23
N LEU A 162 7.49 4.03 10.04
CA LEU A 162 7.05 3.56 8.73
C LEU A 162 6.78 4.72 7.76
N TYR A 163 6.21 5.82 8.24
CA TYR A 163 5.99 7.01 7.42
C TYR A 163 7.30 7.58 6.90
N GLU A 164 8.30 7.75 7.77
CA GLU A 164 9.61 8.30 7.41
C GLU A 164 10.38 7.39 6.45
N ASP A 165 10.34 6.07 6.67
CA ASP A 165 10.94 5.09 5.75
C ASP A 165 10.34 5.20 4.33
N LYS A 166 9.02 5.36 4.25
CA LYS A 166 8.31 5.44 2.96
C LYS A 166 8.32 6.82 2.33
N LEU A 167 8.52 7.87 3.12
CA LEU A 167 8.61 9.24 2.65
C LEU A 167 9.72 9.40 1.61
N VAL A 168 10.86 8.72 1.79
CA VAL A 168 12.02 8.79 0.89
C VAL A 168 11.64 8.42 -0.54
N GLU A 169 10.72 7.47 -0.71
CA GLU A 169 10.23 7.03 -2.03
C GLU A 169 9.35 8.09 -2.72
N CYS A 170 8.84 9.06 -1.97
CA CYS A 170 7.92 10.09 -2.45
C CYS A 170 8.57 11.46 -2.69
N ILE A 171 9.83 11.65 -2.27
CA ILE A 171 10.54 12.93 -2.45
C ILE A 171 10.77 13.18 -3.95
N GLY A 172 10.20 14.28 -4.45
CA GLY A 172 10.35 14.69 -5.86
C GLY A 172 9.49 13.89 -6.85
N VAL A 173 8.63 12.99 -6.36
CA VAL A 173 7.67 12.25 -7.17
C VAL A 173 6.37 13.06 -7.28
N THR A 174 5.82 13.16 -8.48
CA THR A 174 4.55 13.86 -8.75
C THR A 174 3.53 12.90 -9.37
N ASN A 175 2.25 13.05 -9.01
CA ASN A 175 1.14 12.24 -9.52
C ASN A 175 1.29 10.74 -9.22
N ASP A 176 1.73 10.39 -8.01
CA ASP A 176 1.81 9.02 -7.55
C ASP A 176 0.73 8.73 -6.49
N ASP A 177 -0.12 7.74 -6.81
CA ASP A 177 -1.28 7.33 -6.02
C ASP A 177 -0.92 6.90 -4.58
N PHE A 178 0.28 6.32 -4.39
CA PHE A 178 0.76 5.91 -3.07
C PHE A 178 1.22 7.12 -2.26
N CYS A 179 1.99 8.02 -2.87
CA CYS A 179 2.44 9.24 -2.21
C CYS A 179 1.27 10.16 -1.82
N ASP A 180 0.25 10.26 -2.66
CA ASP A 180 -0.98 10.98 -2.33
C ASP A 180 -1.70 10.40 -1.11
N GLU A 181 -1.71 9.06 -0.96
CA GLU A 181 -2.30 8.41 0.21
C GLU A 181 -1.39 8.54 1.44
N LEU A 182 -0.07 8.50 1.28
CA LEU A 182 0.90 8.73 2.34
C LEU A 182 0.75 10.14 2.94
N ASP A 183 0.51 11.17 2.11
CA ASP A 183 0.23 12.53 2.58
C ASP A 183 -1.08 12.62 3.37
N ARG A 184 -2.14 11.91 2.93
CA ARG A 184 -3.40 11.80 3.69
C ARG A 184 -3.18 11.16 5.05
N PHE A 185 -2.39 10.08 5.12
CA PHE A 185 -2.05 9.43 6.38
C PHE A 185 -1.31 10.36 7.35
N LYS A 186 -0.41 11.22 6.86
CA LYS A 186 0.20 12.27 7.68
C LYS A 186 -0.86 13.17 8.31
N GLN A 187 -1.81 13.66 7.52
CA GLN A 187 -2.86 14.57 8.02
C GLN A 187 -3.71 13.90 9.11
N ASP A 188 -4.08 12.63 8.90
CA ASP A 188 -4.81 11.85 9.89
C ASP A 188 -4.01 11.66 11.18
N TYR A 189 -2.74 11.27 11.08
CA TYR A 189 -1.85 11.11 12.21
C TYR A 189 -1.70 12.41 13.02
N GLU A 190 -1.38 13.52 12.35
CA GLU A 190 -1.19 14.82 13.00
C GLU A 190 -2.47 15.26 13.71
N ASN A 191 -3.65 15.01 13.11
CA ASN A 191 -4.93 15.29 13.74
C ASN A 191 -5.15 14.49 15.03
N VAL A 192 -4.87 13.18 14.99
CA VAL A 192 -5.01 12.29 16.16
C VAL A 192 -4.01 12.66 17.26
N MET A 193 -2.79 13.05 16.90
CA MET A 193 -1.71 13.32 17.84
C MET A 193 -1.77 14.70 18.50
N ARG A 194 -2.55 15.67 17.98
CA ARG A 194 -2.73 17.01 18.57
C ARG A 194 -2.91 16.95 20.09
N ASN A 195 -3.83 16.09 20.54
CA ASN A 195 -4.24 15.98 21.94
C ASN A 195 -3.74 14.70 22.63
N LYS A 196 -2.88 13.91 21.98
CA LYS A 196 -2.34 12.68 22.57
C LYS A 196 -1.15 12.99 23.48
N SER A 197 -1.08 12.29 24.61
CA SER A 197 0.02 12.35 25.57
C SER A 197 1.12 11.37 25.17
N CYS A 198 1.96 11.78 24.21
CA CYS A 198 3.09 11.03 23.67
C CYS A 198 4.24 11.99 23.40
N ASP A 199 4.87 12.48 24.47
CA ASP A 199 5.81 13.60 24.39
C ASP A 199 7.13 13.24 23.68
N ASP A 200 7.46 11.95 23.61
CA ASP A 200 8.63 11.40 22.92
C ASP A 200 8.38 11.13 21.43
N VAL A 201 7.15 11.31 20.93
CA VAL A 201 6.79 11.04 19.54
C VAL A 201 6.44 12.35 18.81
N PRO A 202 7.02 12.63 17.63
CA PRO A 202 6.71 13.84 16.87
C PRO A 202 5.21 13.98 16.58
N LYS A 203 4.63 15.14 16.89
CA LYS A 203 3.22 15.46 16.55
C LYS A 203 3.04 16.00 15.13
N HIS A 204 4.14 16.42 14.51
CA HIS A 204 4.19 16.95 13.16
C HIS A 204 5.19 16.13 12.35
N LEU A 205 4.81 15.76 11.14
CA LEU A 205 5.63 14.96 10.24
C LEU A 205 6.11 15.81 9.05
N PRO A 206 7.27 15.47 8.47
CA PRO A 206 7.74 16.13 7.25
C PRO A 206 6.74 15.93 6.09
N SER A 207 6.56 16.98 5.27
CA SER A 207 5.68 16.93 4.09
C SER A 207 6.38 16.29 2.90
N ILE A 208 5.66 15.46 2.14
CA ILE A 208 6.12 14.88 0.87
C ILE A 208 6.47 15.95 -0.16
N HIS A 209 5.69 17.02 -0.20
CA HIS A 209 5.88 18.13 -1.13
C HIS A 209 7.08 19.01 -0.77
N GLY A 210 7.72 18.74 0.37
CA GLY A 210 8.62 19.65 1.04
C GLY A 210 7.91 20.96 1.39
N HIS A 211 8.37 21.63 2.44
CA HIS A 211 8.54 23.05 2.16
C HIS A 211 9.58 23.08 1.05
N ASN A 212 9.20 23.51 -0.16
CA ASN A 212 10.18 23.86 -1.19
C ASN A 212 11.28 24.63 -0.44
N THR A 213 12.46 24.03 -0.26
CA THR A 213 13.55 24.64 0.52
C THR A 213 13.93 26.00 -0.09
N LEU A 214 13.70 26.13 -1.39
CA LEU A 214 13.62 27.39 -2.12
C LEU A 214 12.66 28.41 -1.48
N PHE A 215 11.39 28.10 -1.24
CA PHE A 215 10.44 29.04 -0.63
C PHE A 215 10.79 29.43 0.81
N SER A 216 11.27 28.48 1.63
CA SER A 216 11.72 28.79 3.01
C SER A 216 12.94 29.71 3.06
N ILE A 217 13.79 29.71 2.03
CA ILE A 217 14.95 30.64 1.92
C ILE A 217 14.55 31.93 1.20
N ILE A 218 13.72 31.86 0.15
CA ILE A 218 13.31 33.01 -0.66
C ILE A 218 12.52 34.02 0.16
N ILE A 219 11.62 33.57 1.04
CA ILE A 219 10.78 34.48 1.85
C ILE A 219 11.63 35.43 2.72
N PRO A 220 12.53 34.95 3.60
CA PRO A 220 13.37 35.83 4.41
C PRO A 220 14.35 36.67 3.58
N VAL A 221 14.92 36.13 2.50
CA VAL A 221 15.84 36.87 1.62
C VAL A 221 15.12 38.02 0.89
N SER A 222 13.92 37.77 0.37
CA SER A 222 13.11 38.77 -0.34
C SER A 222 12.66 39.90 0.58
N VAL A 223 12.23 39.57 1.81
CA VAL A 223 11.86 40.57 2.82
C VAL A 223 13.05 41.45 3.17
N THR A 224 14.23 40.85 3.35
CA THR A 224 15.47 41.59 3.70
C THR A 224 15.94 42.51 2.57
N LEU A 225 15.86 42.04 1.32
CA LEU A 225 16.16 42.84 0.14
C LEU A 225 15.17 44.00 -0.03
N PHE A 226 13.88 43.74 0.16
CA PHE A 226 12.84 44.75 0.02
C PHE A 226 12.98 45.86 1.07
N THR A 227 13.22 45.52 2.33
CA THR A 227 13.46 46.52 3.39
C THR A 227 14.72 47.34 3.10
N SER A 228 15.79 46.70 2.61
CA SER A 228 17.04 47.40 2.23
C SER A 228 16.82 48.40 1.09
N ILE A 229 16.03 48.02 0.07
CA ILE A 229 15.69 48.91 -1.06
C ILE A 229 14.84 50.09 -0.59
N VAL A 230 13.82 49.85 0.26
CA VAL A 230 12.98 50.92 0.81
C VAL A 230 13.81 51.90 1.64
N LEU A 231 14.70 51.41 2.51
CA LEU A 231 15.59 52.26 3.30
C LEU A 231 16.53 53.09 2.41
N PHE A 232 17.08 52.50 1.35
CA PHE A 232 17.95 53.20 0.41
C PHE A 232 17.21 54.33 -0.33
N ILE A 233 15.97 54.08 -0.78
CA ILE A 233 15.13 55.09 -1.43
C ILE A 233 14.79 56.21 -0.44
N MET A 234 14.39 55.89 0.78
CA MET A 234 14.08 56.87 1.81
C MET A 234 15.29 57.75 2.16
N TYR A 235 16.48 57.14 2.32
CA TYR A 235 17.72 57.85 2.58
C TYR A 235 18.07 58.84 1.46
N LYS A 236 17.87 58.45 0.20
CA LYS A 236 18.13 59.31 -0.97
C LYS A 236 17.10 60.44 -1.15
N VAL A 237 15.90 60.31 -0.60
CA VAL A 237 14.84 61.35 -0.68
C VAL A 237 14.98 62.39 0.45
N ILE A 238 15.65 62.04 1.55
CA ILE A 238 15.85 62.90 2.72
C ILE A 238 17.13 63.76 2.61
N ILE A 239 18.08 63.38 1.74
CA ILE A 239 19.31 64.14 1.41
C ILE A 239 19.13 64.85 0.08
#